data_AF-A0A419FNX6-F1
#
_entry.id   AF-A0A419FNX6-F1
#
_cell.length_a   1.000
_cell.length_b   1.000
_cell.length_c   1.000
_cell.angle_alpha   90.00
_cell.angle_beta   90.00
_cell.angle_gamma   90.00
#
_symmetry.space_group_name_H-M   'P 1'
#
loop_
_entity.id
_entity.type
_entity.pdbx_description
1 polymer ?
#
loop_
_entity_poly.entity_id
_entity_poly.type
_entity_poly.pdbx_seq_one_letter_code
_entity_poly.pdbx_strand_id
1 'polypeptide(L)'
;MKKTAALFSFTVTIFLLAFASAAEAGLTDRGNGLIYDDDLKITWLQDANYYGSTLTWTDAVSWADSLVFGGFDDWRLPGSDQCSGNDCTGSEMGHLFYTEDITSSSVGPFLNVKPSLYWSATGYDDAQAWRFNFLYGTQSLGDKTQKRYAWAVRDGDIIPSPVAPEPVSSILFVTGGVIFLLKVLVHRLRRLSQINL
;
A
#
# COMPACT_ATOMS: atom_id res chain seq x y z
N MET A 1 45.83 -6.62 -56.17
CA MET A 1 44.48 -6.11 -56.51
C MET A 1 43.43 -7.15 -56.11
N LYS A 2 42.67 -6.92 -55.04
CA LYS A 2 41.20 -7.07 -54.89
C LYS A 2 40.84 -6.99 -53.40
N LYS A 3 39.98 -6.02 -53.09
CA LYS A 3 39.37 -5.74 -51.78
C LYS A 3 38.15 -6.66 -51.57
N THR A 4 37.58 -6.60 -50.35
CA THR A 4 36.23 -7.04 -49.90
C THR A 4 36.13 -8.50 -49.42
N ALA A 5 35.43 -8.87 -48.35
CA ALA A 5 34.60 -8.17 -47.36
C ALA A 5 34.54 -8.99 -46.05
N ALA A 6 34.23 -8.30 -44.96
CA ALA A 6 33.98 -8.84 -43.64
C ALA A 6 32.72 -9.74 -43.58
N LEU A 7 32.71 -10.68 -42.64
CA LEU A 7 31.51 -10.91 -41.82
C LEU A 7 31.93 -11.44 -40.44
N PHE A 8 31.98 -10.51 -39.48
CA PHE A 8 32.03 -10.81 -38.05
C PHE A 8 30.67 -11.39 -37.65
N SER A 9 30.61 -12.69 -37.34
CA SER A 9 29.48 -13.24 -36.61
C SER A 9 29.84 -13.27 -35.12
N PHE A 10 29.76 -12.10 -34.48
CA PHE A 10 29.86 -11.98 -33.02
C PHE A 10 28.45 -11.99 -32.44
N THR A 11 27.90 -13.18 -32.24
CA THR A 11 26.61 -13.36 -31.58
C THR A 11 26.70 -14.53 -30.62
N VAL A 12 27.24 -14.26 -29.42
CA VAL A 12 26.81 -14.95 -28.20
C VAL A 12 26.49 -13.88 -27.16
N THR A 13 25.23 -13.48 -27.25
CA THR A 13 24.35 -12.76 -26.34
C THR A 13 24.78 -12.76 -24.86
N ILE A 14 25.14 -11.58 -24.36
CA ILE A 14 25.06 -11.24 -22.93
C ILE A 14 23.58 -10.97 -22.64
N PHE A 15 22.88 -11.90 -21.98
CA PHE A 15 21.57 -11.66 -21.35
C PHE A 15 21.48 -12.46 -20.05
N LEU A 16 22.33 -12.13 -19.08
CA LEU A 16 22.04 -12.37 -17.68
C LEU A 16 21.25 -11.16 -17.17
N LEU A 17 20.00 -11.01 -17.64
CA LEU A 17 19.03 -10.20 -16.90
C LEU A 17 18.64 -11.03 -15.69
N ALA A 18 18.98 -10.48 -14.53
CA ALA A 18 18.53 -10.96 -13.25
C ALA A 18 17.00 -11.11 -13.28
N PHE A 19 16.53 -12.35 -13.30
CA PHE A 19 15.21 -12.65 -12.78
C PHE A 19 15.32 -12.56 -11.25
N ALA A 20 15.44 -11.34 -10.74
CA ALA A 20 14.96 -11.07 -9.41
C ALA A 20 13.44 -11.20 -9.53
N SER A 21 12.90 -12.38 -9.22
CA SER A 21 11.53 -12.44 -8.76
C SER A 21 11.48 -11.48 -7.58
N ALA A 22 10.86 -10.31 -7.76
CA ALA A 22 10.42 -9.56 -6.60
C ALA A 22 9.53 -10.56 -5.85
N ALA A 23 10.00 -11.04 -4.70
CA ALA A 23 9.07 -11.54 -3.71
C ALA A 23 8.28 -10.29 -3.34
N GLU A 24 7.13 -10.07 -3.99
CA GLU A 24 6.17 -9.10 -3.52
C GLU A 24 5.68 -9.63 -2.19
N ALA A 25 6.29 -9.14 -1.11
CA ALA A 25 5.72 -9.30 0.21
C ALA A 25 4.50 -8.36 0.23
N GLY A 26 3.29 -8.93 0.14
CA GLY A 26 2.04 -8.18 0.29
C GLY A 26 2.03 -7.42 1.63
N LEU A 27 2.69 -7.98 2.64
CA LEU A 27 2.86 -7.37 3.96
C LEU A 27 4.29 -6.85 4.19
N THR A 28 4.40 -5.55 4.49
CA THR A 28 5.66 -4.90 4.85
C THR A 28 5.61 -4.32 6.27
N ASP A 29 6.54 -4.74 7.13
CA ASP A 29 6.73 -4.13 8.44
C ASP A 29 7.32 -2.72 8.30
N ARG A 30 6.59 -1.70 8.75
CA ARG A 30 7.00 -0.30 8.75
C ARG A 30 7.72 0.10 10.05
N GLY A 31 7.89 -0.84 10.98
CA GLY A 31 8.35 -0.61 12.34
C GLY A 31 7.27 0.03 13.20
N ASN A 32 7.60 0.25 14.48
CA ASN A 32 6.71 0.92 15.46
C ASN A 32 5.31 0.30 15.60
N GLY A 33 5.16 -0.99 15.33
CA GLY A 33 3.88 -1.69 15.49
C GLY A 33 2.92 -1.51 14.32
N LEU A 34 3.43 -1.28 13.09
CA LEU A 34 2.62 -0.98 11.90
C LEU A 34 3.02 -1.90 10.75
N ILE A 35 2.05 -2.65 10.21
CA ILE A 35 2.25 -3.53 9.06
C ILE A 35 1.43 -2.99 7.89
N TYR A 36 2.12 -2.57 6.84
CA TYR A 36 1.46 -2.10 5.63
C TYR A 36 1.15 -3.27 4.69
N ASP A 37 -0.07 -3.31 4.20
CA ASP A 37 -0.59 -4.28 3.23
C ASP A 37 -0.68 -3.59 1.86
N ASP A 38 0.22 -3.94 0.96
CA ASP A 38 0.32 -3.32 -0.36
C ASP A 38 -0.78 -3.81 -1.31
N ASP A 39 -1.39 -4.97 -1.08
CA ASP A 39 -2.46 -5.47 -1.95
C ASP A 39 -3.78 -4.73 -1.64
N LEU A 40 -4.08 -4.54 -0.36
CA LEU A 40 -5.28 -3.83 0.10
C LEU A 40 -5.09 -2.32 0.21
N LYS A 41 -3.84 -1.83 0.19
CA LYS A 41 -3.47 -0.42 0.43
C LYS A 41 -3.97 0.08 1.79
N ILE A 42 -3.79 -0.74 2.83
CA ILE A 42 -4.14 -0.42 4.23
C ILE A 42 -2.94 -0.66 5.15
N THR A 43 -2.96 -0.06 6.34
CA THR A 43 -2.00 -0.37 7.41
C THR A 43 -2.72 -1.00 8.59
N TRP A 44 -2.25 -2.18 8.99
CA TRP A 44 -2.68 -2.90 10.18
C TRP A 44 -1.88 -2.48 11.41
N LEU A 45 -2.51 -2.48 12.58
CA LEU A 45 -1.75 -2.61 13.82
C LEU A 45 -1.03 -3.96 13.84
N GLN A 46 0.24 -3.97 14.24
CA GLN A 46 1.02 -5.21 14.34
C GLN A 46 0.48 -6.15 15.43
N ASP A 47 -0.01 -5.60 16.55
CA ASP A 47 -0.64 -6.38 17.61
C ASP A 47 -2.13 -6.56 17.35
N ALA A 48 -2.50 -7.76 16.92
CA ALA A 48 -3.89 -8.14 16.65
C ALA A 48 -4.79 -8.14 17.89
N ASN A 49 -4.23 -8.04 19.09
CA ASN A 49 -4.96 -7.97 20.34
C ASN A 49 -4.53 -6.75 21.17
N TYR A 50 -4.26 -5.62 20.50
CA TYR A 50 -3.82 -4.39 21.15
C TYR A 50 -4.74 -3.92 22.28
N TYR A 51 -6.06 -4.06 22.14
CA TYR A 51 -7.02 -3.74 23.21
C TYR A 51 -6.85 -4.64 24.46
N GLY A 52 -6.33 -5.86 24.29
CA GLY A 52 -6.03 -6.80 25.35
C GLY A 52 -7.21 -7.63 25.85
N SER A 53 -8.44 -7.40 25.36
CA SER A 53 -9.65 -8.13 25.74
C SER A 53 -10.66 -8.18 24.59
N THR A 54 -11.86 -8.68 24.84
CA THR A 54 -12.96 -8.77 23.86
C THR A 54 -14.03 -7.72 24.11
N LEU A 55 -14.61 -7.19 23.04
CA LEU A 55 -15.59 -6.10 23.03
C LEU A 55 -16.89 -6.51 22.33
N THR A 56 -18.02 -5.90 22.73
CA THR A 56 -19.23 -5.95 21.89
C THR A 56 -18.95 -5.23 20.56
N TRP A 57 -19.78 -5.44 19.54
CA TRP A 57 -19.51 -4.82 18.24
C TRP A 57 -19.48 -3.29 18.32
N THR A 58 -20.47 -2.71 19.01
CA THR A 58 -20.55 -1.25 19.20
C THR A 58 -19.31 -0.72 19.94
N ASP A 59 -18.91 -1.38 21.03
CA ASP A 59 -17.72 -0.97 21.78
C ASP A 59 -16.43 -1.12 20.96
N ALA A 60 -16.34 -2.15 20.10
CA ALA A 60 -15.19 -2.39 19.24
C ALA A 60 -15.05 -1.30 18.16
N VAL A 61 -16.16 -0.92 17.52
CA VAL A 61 -16.19 0.18 16.56
C VAL A 61 -15.81 1.49 17.24
N SER A 62 -16.41 1.82 18.38
CA SER A 62 -16.08 3.04 19.13
C SER A 62 -14.64 3.06 19.63
N TRP A 63 -14.11 1.92 20.06
CA TRP A 63 -12.70 1.81 20.45
C TRP A 63 -11.78 2.14 19.28
N ALA A 64 -11.99 1.51 18.11
CA ALA A 64 -11.17 1.74 16.93
C ALA A 64 -11.25 3.20 16.46
N ASP A 65 -12.45 3.77 16.40
CA ASP A 65 -12.69 5.18 15.99
C ASP A 65 -12.02 6.20 16.94
N SER A 66 -11.88 5.84 18.23
CA SER A 66 -11.20 6.68 19.22
C SER A 66 -9.69 6.44 19.34
N LEU A 67 -9.16 5.45 18.63
CA LEU A 67 -7.78 5.03 18.78
C LEU A 67 -6.84 6.07 18.16
N VAL A 68 -5.84 6.50 18.94
CA VAL A 68 -4.71 7.26 18.43
C VAL A 68 -3.44 6.42 18.58
N PHE A 69 -2.84 6.03 17.46
CA PHE A 69 -1.64 5.19 17.43
C PHE A 69 -0.74 5.55 16.24
N GLY A 70 0.58 5.55 16.47
CA GLY A 70 1.55 5.87 15.41
C GLY A 70 1.48 7.29 14.86
N GLY A 71 0.79 8.21 15.57
CA GLY A 71 0.52 9.58 15.09
C GLY A 71 -0.75 9.72 14.26
N PHE A 72 -1.57 8.67 14.17
CA PHE A 72 -2.81 8.62 13.39
C PHE A 72 -4.03 8.38 14.27
N ASP A 73 -5.17 8.97 13.90
CA ASP A 73 -6.44 8.99 14.64
C ASP A 73 -7.66 8.54 13.78
N ASP A 74 -7.41 7.96 12.62
CA ASP A 74 -8.38 7.49 11.61
C ASP A 74 -8.45 5.95 11.54
N TRP A 75 -8.29 5.30 12.69
CA TRP A 75 -8.33 3.85 12.81
C TRP A 75 -9.78 3.33 12.75
N ARG A 76 -9.95 2.16 12.15
CA ARG A 76 -11.23 1.45 12.04
C ARG A 76 -11.05 -0.05 12.23
N LEU A 77 -12.14 -0.79 12.42
CA LEU A 77 -12.10 -2.25 12.27
C LEU A 77 -11.98 -2.63 10.79
N PRO A 78 -11.48 -3.84 10.47
CA PRO A 78 -11.39 -4.33 9.11
C PRO A 78 -12.77 -4.49 8.46
N GLY A 79 -12.86 -4.14 7.18
CA GLY A 79 -14.04 -4.33 6.36
C GLY A 79 -14.25 -5.80 5.96
N SER A 80 -15.52 -6.19 5.85
CA SER A 80 -15.95 -7.45 5.27
C SER A 80 -16.82 -7.22 4.03
N ASP A 81 -16.69 -8.13 3.07
CA ASP A 81 -17.65 -8.33 1.99
C ASP A 81 -18.91 -9.09 2.49
N GLN A 82 -19.75 -9.57 1.57
CA GLN A 82 -20.96 -10.33 1.89
C GLN A 82 -20.77 -11.86 1.82
N CYS A 83 -19.54 -12.34 1.67
CA CYS A 83 -19.24 -13.77 1.59
C CYS A 83 -19.43 -14.44 2.97
N SER A 84 -19.91 -15.69 3.00
CA SER A 84 -20.12 -16.45 4.24
C SER A 84 -19.59 -17.87 4.08
N GLY A 85 -18.90 -18.36 5.10
CA GLY A 85 -18.22 -19.66 5.10
C GLY A 85 -16.71 -19.52 5.00
N ASN A 86 -16.09 -20.47 4.29
CA ASN A 86 -14.66 -20.47 3.99
C ASN A 86 -14.39 -19.75 2.66
N ASP A 87 -13.12 -19.53 2.37
CA ASP A 87 -12.62 -19.00 1.09
C ASP A 87 -13.15 -17.59 0.74
N CYS A 88 -13.58 -16.85 1.76
CA CYS A 88 -14.02 -15.47 1.64
C CYS A 88 -12.82 -14.51 1.57
N THR A 89 -12.14 -14.47 0.44
CA THR A 89 -10.91 -13.68 0.25
C THR A 89 -11.16 -12.19 -0.02
N GLY A 90 -12.41 -11.78 -0.22
CA GLY A 90 -12.77 -10.40 -0.54
C GLY A 90 -12.90 -9.47 0.68
N SER A 91 -12.96 -10.01 1.90
CA SER A 91 -12.84 -9.21 3.12
C SER A 91 -11.38 -8.96 3.47
N GLU A 92 -11.09 -7.88 4.21
CA GLU A 92 -9.71 -7.56 4.59
C GLU A 92 -9.09 -8.64 5.48
N MET A 93 -9.84 -9.18 6.45
CA MET A 93 -9.37 -10.30 7.28
C MET A 93 -9.31 -11.63 6.51
N GLY A 94 -10.20 -11.82 5.53
CA GLY A 94 -10.20 -13.01 4.69
C GLY A 94 -9.04 -13.02 3.71
N HIS A 95 -8.71 -11.88 3.11
CA HIS A 95 -7.50 -11.66 2.33
C HIS A 95 -6.25 -11.97 3.18
N LEU A 96 -6.18 -11.39 4.39
CA LEU A 96 -5.07 -11.62 5.30
C LEU A 96 -4.91 -13.12 5.64
N PHE A 97 -6.01 -13.85 5.80
CA PHE A 97 -5.97 -15.28 6.14
C PHE A 97 -5.62 -16.17 4.95
N TYR A 98 -6.25 -15.96 3.79
CA TYR A 98 -6.19 -16.88 2.66
C TYR A 98 -5.17 -16.49 1.59
N THR A 99 -4.86 -15.21 1.45
CA THR A 99 -3.86 -14.71 0.48
C THR A 99 -2.49 -14.57 1.13
N GLU A 100 -2.44 -13.98 2.34
CA GLU A 100 -1.18 -13.73 3.05
C GLU A 100 -0.77 -14.86 4.01
N ASP A 101 -1.54 -15.96 4.06
CA ASP A 101 -1.32 -17.11 4.95
C ASP A 101 -1.19 -16.76 6.44
N ILE A 102 -1.83 -15.67 6.89
CA ILE A 102 -1.80 -15.24 8.28
C ILE A 102 -2.87 -15.95 9.10
N THR A 103 -2.41 -16.78 10.02
CA THR A 103 -3.26 -17.57 10.93
C THR A 103 -2.79 -17.40 12.37
N SER A 104 -3.58 -17.88 13.34
CA SER A 104 -3.14 -17.90 14.74
C SER A 104 -1.90 -18.78 14.99
N SER A 105 -1.55 -19.66 14.06
CA SER A 105 -0.36 -20.53 14.13
C SER A 105 0.79 -20.11 13.21
N SER A 106 0.52 -19.23 12.25
CA SER A 106 1.48 -18.64 11.31
C SER A 106 1.21 -17.15 11.26
N VAL A 107 1.74 -16.42 12.25
CA VAL A 107 1.38 -15.01 12.46
C VAL A 107 2.13 -14.05 11.53
N GLY A 108 3.10 -14.53 10.76
CA GLY A 108 3.91 -13.69 9.88
C GLY A 108 4.52 -12.50 10.63
N PRO A 109 4.35 -11.26 10.14
CA PRO A 109 4.87 -10.06 10.80
C PRO A 109 4.02 -9.58 11.99
N PHE A 110 2.92 -10.26 12.32
CA PHE A 110 1.98 -9.85 13.36
C PHE A 110 2.27 -10.47 14.72
N LEU A 111 1.67 -9.87 15.74
CA LEU A 111 1.72 -10.30 17.13
C LEU A 111 0.32 -10.61 17.64
N ASN A 112 0.24 -11.57 18.57
CA ASN A 112 -0.97 -11.90 19.33
C ASN A 112 -2.24 -12.20 18.51
N VAL A 113 -2.10 -12.74 17.29
CA VAL A 113 -3.23 -13.24 16.50
C VAL A 113 -3.91 -14.38 17.27
N LYS A 114 -5.14 -14.15 17.74
CA LYS A 114 -5.86 -15.11 18.58
C LYS A 114 -6.57 -16.16 17.72
N PRO A 115 -6.59 -17.44 18.13
CA PRO A 115 -7.38 -18.48 17.48
C PRO A 115 -8.88 -18.31 17.82
N SER A 116 -9.48 -17.18 17.45
CA SER A 116 -10.84 -16.81 17.85
C SER A 116 -11.49 -15.86 16.84
N LEU A 117 -12.68 -15.37 17.20
CA LEU A 117 -13.50 -14.48 16.40
C LEU A 117 -13.05 -13.03 16.57
N TYR A 118 -13.00 -12.32 15.45
CA TYR A 118 -12.71 -10.90 15.33
C TYR A 118 -13.89 -10.18 14.69
N TRP A 119 -14.19 -8.99 15.20
CA TRP A 119 -15.21 -8.13 14.61
C TRP A 119 -14.73 -7.46 13.32
N SER A 120 -15.61 -7.41 12.32
CA SER A 120 -15.49 -6.51 11.18
C SER A 120 -16.23 -5.20 11.46
N ALA A 121 -15.82 -4.10 10.80
CA ALA A 121 -16.57 -2.85 10.74
C ALA A 121 -17.92 -3.00 10.01
N THR A 122 -18.12 -4.05 9.21
CA THR A 122 -19.32 -4.20 8.38
C THR A 122 -20.51 -4.70 9.21
N GLY A 123 -21.48 -3.83 9.46
CA GLY A 123 -22.79 -4.20 10.01
C GLY A 123 -23.67 -4.93 8.98
N TYR A 124 -24.60 -5.76 9.44
CA TYR A 124 -25.61 -6.41 8.59
C TYR A 124 -27.02 -5.86 8.86
N ASP A 125 -27.44 -5.87 10.12
CA ASP A 125 -28.69 -5.29 10.59
C ASP A 125 -28.52 -4.73 12.02
N ASP A 126 -29.62 -4.41 12.71
CA ASP A 126 -29.60 -3.85 14.06
C ASP A 126 -29.03 -4.83 15.11
N ALA A 127 -29.11 -6.14 14.88
CA ALA A 127 -28.69 -7.19 15.81
C ALA A 127 -27.36 -7.85 15.42
N GLN A 128 -26.98 -7.83 14.14
CA GLN A 128 -25.89 -8.63 13.60
C GLN A 128 -24.84 -7.80 12.85
N ALA A 129 -23.59 -8.23 12.96
CA ALA A 129 -22.47 -7.71 12.19
C ALA A 129 -21.57 -8.84 11.70
N TRP A 130 -20.74 -8.57 10.68
CA TRP A 130 -19.79 -9.53 10.16
C TRP A 130 -18.64 -9.77 11.13
N ARG A 131 -18.15 -11.00 11.15
CA ARG A 131 -17.01 -11.43 11.96
C ARG A 131 -16.20 -12.46 11.19
N PHE A 132 -14.90 -12.51 11.48
CA PHE A 132 -13.97 -13.49 10.90
C PHE A 132 -13.36 -14.37 12.00
N ASN A 133 -13.11 -15.64 11.72
CA ASN A 133 -12.54 -16.60 12.67
C ASN A 133 -11.11 -16.99 12.28
N PHE A 134 -10.11 -16.53 13.03
CA PHE A 134 -8.70 -16.84 12.76
C PHE A 134 -8.25 -18.25 13.17
N LEU A 135 -9.11 -19.06 13.81
CA LEU A 135 -8.85 -20.47 14.05
C LEU A 135 -9.23 -21.36 12.85
N TYR A 136 -10.29 -20.98 12.12
CA TYR A 136 -10.87 -21.83 11.06
C TYR A 136 -10.96 -21.17 9.69
N GLY A 137 -10.65 -19.87 9.57
CA GLY A 137 -10.80 -19.10 8.32
C GLY A 137 -12.23 -18.74 7.96
N THR A 138 -13.20 -18.90 8.87
CA THR A 138 -14.62 -18.71 8.53
C THR A 138 -15.10 -17.27 8.72
N GLN A 139 -15.76 -16.72 7.70
CA GLN A 139 -16.54 -15.49 7.79
C GLN A 139 -18.02 -15.80 8.00
N SER A 140 -18.70 -15.11 8.93
CA SER A 140 -20.17 -15.14 9.01
C SER A 140 -20.71 -13.96 9.80
N LEU A 141 -22.03 -13.91 9.95
CA LEU A 141 -22.70 -13.01 10.89
C LEU A 141 -22.49 -13.42 12.35
N GLY A 142 -22.49 -12.45 13.25
CA GLY A 142 -22.48 -12.63 14.69
C GLY A 142 -23.37 -11.61 15.39
N ASP A 143 -23.99 -12.02 16.49
CA ASP A 143 -24.78 -11.14 17.37
C ASP A 143 -23.88 -10.05 17.98
N LYS A 144 -24.26 -8.78 17.80
CA LYS A 144 -23.54 -7.58 18.22
C LYS A 144 -23.34 -7.49 19.73
N THR A 145 -24.19 -8.15 20.53
CA THR A 145 -24.09 -8.20 21.99
C THR A 145 -22.99 -9.13 22.50
N GLN A 146 -22.53 -10.06 21.66
CA GLN A 146 -21.47 -11.00 22.02
C GLN A 146 -20.10 -10.31 21.94
N LYS A 147 -19.18 -10.71 22.83
CA LYS A 147 -17.84 -10.15 22.87
C LYS A 147 -16.88 -10.90 21.95
N ARG A 148 -16.11 -10.17 21.13
CA ARG A 148 -15.09 -10.71 20.21
C ARG A 148 -13.86 -9.81 20.21
N TYR A 149 -12.75 -10.29 19.66
CA TYR A 149 -11.54 -9.48 19.52
C TYR A 149 -11.74 -8.38 18.47
N ALA A 150 -10.92 -7.33 18.59
CA ALA A 150 -10.92 -6.19 17.69
C ALA A 150 -9.49 -5.93 17.23
N TRP A 151 -9.29 -5.89 15.92
CA TRP A 151 -8.03 -5.58 15.27
C TRP A 151 -8.24 -4.28 14.51
N ALA A 152 -7.40 -3.27 14.68
CA ALA A 152 -7.55 -2.02 13.97
C ALA A 152 -6.69 -1.96 12.70
N VAL A 153 -7.25 -1.32 11.68
CA VAL A 153 -6.61 -0.96 10.41
C VAL A 153 -6.89 0.50 10.10
N ARG A 154 -6.09 1.08 9.21
CA ARG A 154 -6.31 2.40 8.61
C ARG A 154 -6.08 2.32 7.11
N ASP A 155 -6.69 3.22 6.36
CA ASP A 155 -6.45 3.31 4.92
C ASP A 155 -5.08 3.94 4.63
N GLY A 156 -4.42 3.47 3.57
CA GLY A 156 -3.14 3.96 3.10
C GLY A 156 -1.92 3.48 3.89
N ASP A 157 -0.75 3.83 3.34
CA ASP A 157 0.55 3.66 3.99
C ASP A 157 0.84 4.83 4.94
N ILE A 158 1.73 4.63 5.90
CA ILE A 158 2.24 5.67 6.79
C ILE A 158 3.35 6.50 6.14
N ILE A 159 3.97 5.95 5.10
CA ILE A 159 4.93 6.70 4.29
C ILE A 159 4.11 7.61 3.38
N PRO A 160 4.31 8.94 3.44
CA PRO A 160 3.64 9.84 2.52
C PRO A 160 3.99 9.39 1.10
N SER A 161 2.96 9.20 0.26
CA SER A 161 3.17 8.91 -1.15
C SER A 161 4.19 9.91 -1.69
N PRO A 162 5.22 9.45 -2.44
CA PRO A 162 6.18 10.38 -3.02
C PRO A 162 5.36 11.39 -3.81
N VAL A 163 5.37 12.64 -3.36
CA VAL A 163 4.74 13.73 -4.09
C VAL A 163 5.45 13.72 -5.42
N ALA A 164 4.82 13.14 -6.44
CA ALA A 164 5.32 13.23 -7.80
C ALA A 164 5.54 14.74 -7.98
N PRO A 165 6.76 15.19 -8.32
CA PRO A 165 7.02 16.61 -8.42
C PRO A 165 5.96 17.15 -9.37
N GLU A 166 5.02 17.93 -8.82
CA GLU A 166 4.06 18.62 -9.67
C GLU A 166 4.92 19.36 -10.70
N PRO A 167 4.52 19.41 -11.97
CA PRO A 167 5.26 20.17 -12.96
C PRO A 167 5.10 21.66 -12.63
N VAL A 168 5.73 22.12 -11.56
CA VAL A 168 6.11 23.50 -11.36
C VAL A 168 7.12 23.79 -12.46
N SER A 169 6.58 24.26 -13.58
CA SER A 169 7.29 25.14 -14.49
C SER A 169 8.42 24.52 -15.33
N SER A 170 8.24 23.31 -15.88
CA SER A 170 9.00 22.94 -17.09
C SER A 170 8.76 23.93 -18.25
N ILE A 171 7.60 24.61 -18.26
CA ILE A 171 7.29 25.72 -19.18
C ILE A 171 8.19 26.95 -18.91
N LEU A 172 8.57 27.23 -17.65
CA LEU A 172 9.38 28.42 -17.32
C LEU A 172 10.86 28.23 -17.70
N PHE A 173 11.40 27.02 -17.59
CA PHE A 173 12.75 26.72 -18.06
C PHE A 173 12.87 26.77 -19.59
N VAL A 174 11.83 26.32 -20.31
CA VAL A 174 11.81 26.39 -21.78
C VAL A 174 11.62 27.82 -22.28
N THR A 175 10.74 28.62 -21.65
CA THR A 175 10.52 30.01 -22.07
C THR A 175 11.69 30.95 -21.74
N GLY A 176 12.37 30.74 -20.60
CA GLY A 176 13.55 31.53 -20.22
C GLY A 176 14.76 31.33 -21.16
N GLY A 177 15.01 30.10 -21.60
CA GLY A 177 16.14 29.77 -22.48
C GLY A 177 16.03 30.38 -23.88
N VAL A 178 14.83 30.38 -24.47
CA VAL A 178 14.58 30.93 -25.81
C VAL A 178 14.74 32.46 -25.83
N ILE A 179 14.28 33.16 -24.78
CA ILE A 179 14.41 34.61 -24.68
C ILE A 179 15.88 35.04 -24.53
N PHE A 180 16.70 34.26 -23.81
CA PHE A 180 18.13 34.55 -23.66
C PHE A 180 18.89 34.40 -24.99
N LEU A 181 18.63 33.32 -25.73
CA LEU A 181 19.26 33.08 -27.04
C LEU A 181 18.91 34.16 -28.06
N LEU A 182 17.65 34.62 -28.09
CA LEU A 182 17.22 35.71 -28.96
C LEU A 182 17.92 37.03 -28.64
N LYS A 183 18.10 37.36 -27.35
CA LYS A 183 18.83 38.58 -26.94
C LYS A 183 20.31 38.54 -27.34
N VAL A 184 20.97 37.38 -27.20
CA VAL A 184 22.38 37.20 -27.61
C VAL A 184 22.54 37.35 -29.13
N LEU A 185 21.61 36.79 -29.91
CA LEU A 185 21.62 36.89 -31.38
C LEU A 185 21.43 38.32 -31.86
N VAL A 186 20.44 39.04 -31.32
CA VAL A 186 20.18 40.45 -31.66
C VAL A 186 21.37 41.33 -31.27
N HIS A 187 22.00 41.08 -30.13
CA HIS A 187 23.18 41.83 -29.71
C HIS A 187 24.38 41.60 -30.63
N ARG A 188 24.63 40.34 -31.07
CA ARG A 188 25.70 40.03 -32.02
C ARG A 188 25.47 40.65 -33.39
N LEU A 189 24.24 40.63 -33.89
CA LEU A 189 23.89 41.23 -35.19
C LEU A 189 24.07 42.75 -35.21
N ARG A 190 23.73 43.45 -34.12
CA ARG A 190 23.97 44.90 -33.97
C ARG A 190 25.45 45.26 -33.88
N ARG A 191 26.28 44.39 -33.31
CA ARG A 191 27.75 44.60 -33.26
C ARG A 191 28.39 44.50 -34.64
N LEU A 192 27.90 43.58 -35.47
CA LEU A 192 28.43 43.36 -36.82
C LEU A 192 28.03 44.48 -37.81
N SER A 193 26.87 45.12 -37.62
CA SER A 193 26.46 46.25 -38.47
C SER A 193 27.18 47.57 -38.18
N GLN A 194 27.90 47.68 -37.05
CA GLN A 194 28.67 48.87 -36.67
C GLN A 194 30.16 48.79 -37.03
N ILE A 195 30.64 47.62 -37.48
CA ILE A 195 32.05 47.40 -37.87
C ILE A 195 32.26 47.63 -39.39
N ASN A 196 31.18 47.76 -40.16
CA ASN A 196 31.22 47.95 -41.62
C ASN A 196 30.89 49.40 -42.07
N LEU A 197 31.20 50.41 -41.26
CA LEU A 197 31.15 51.83 -41.61
C LEU A 197 32.47 52.51 -41.27
#